data_AF-A0A2N2L528-F1
#
_entry.id   AF-A0A2N2L528-F1
#
_cell.length_a   1.000
_cell.length_b   1.000
_cell.length_c   1.000
_cell.angle_alpha   90.00
_cell.angle_beta   90.00
_cell.angle_gamma   90.00
#
_symmetry.space_group_name_H-M   'P 1'
#
loop_
_entity.id
_entity.type
_entity.pdbx_description
1 polymer ?
#
loop_
_entity_poly.entity_id
_entity_poly.type
_entity_poly.pdbx_seq_one_letter_code
_entity_poly.pdbx_strand_id
1 'polypeptide(L)' 'MTLFEESLSESCRPREECGVFGIYGHEDAARVTFFGLFALQHRGQESAGIVVSDGCNV' A
#
# COMPACT_ATOMS: atom_id res chain seq x y z
N MET A 1 2.13 -34.49 5.06
CA MET A 1 1.11 -33.74 5.81
C MET A 1 1.69 -33.43 7.19
N THR A 2 2.76 -32.63 7.32
CA THR A 2 2.74 -31.16 7.39
C THR A 2 4.16 -30.59 7.20
N LEU A 3 4.71 -30.62 5.98
CA LEU A 3 6.03 -30.01 5.67
C LEU A 3 5.99 -29.13 4.41
N PHE A 4 4.79 -28.73 3.97
CA PHE A 4 4.58 -27.94 2.76
C PHE A 4 3.94 -26.56 3.03
N GLU A 5 3.74 -26.17 4.31
CA GLU A 5 3.12 -24.89 4.69
C GLU A 5 4.11 -23.87 5.31
N GLU A 6 5.31 -24.26 5.75
CA GLU A 6 6.23 -23.32 6.42
C GLU A 6 7.17 -22.54 5.48
N SER A 7 7.40 -22.98 4.22
CA SER A 7 8.44 -22.40 3.36
C SER A 7 8.02 -21.18 2.51
N LEU A 8 6.76 -20.74 2.57
CA LEU A 8 6.26 -19.59 1.78
C LEU A 8 6.21 -18.25 2.55
N SER A 9 6.57 -18.22 3.85
CA SER A 9 6.28 -17.05 4.70
C SER A 9 7.45 -16.12 5.02
N GLU A 10 8.70 -16.44 4.66
CA GLU A 10 9.87 -15.61 5.03
C GLU A 10 10.37 -14.65 3.94
N SER A 11 10.05 -14.87 2.66
CA SER A 11 10.47 -13.96 1.58
C SER A 11 9.48 -12.82 1.32
N CYS A 12 8.23 -12.95 1.80
CA CYS A 12 7.14 -12.01 1.52
C CYS A 12 6.96 -10.95 2.63
N ARG A 13 8.03 -10.60 3.36
CA ARG A 13 8.02 -9.44 4.25
C ARG A 13 8.91 -8.37 3.64
N PRO A 14 8.40 -7.15 3.39
CA PRO A 14 9.23 -6.05 2.95
C PRO A 14 10.41 -5.89 3.93
N ARG A 15 11.63 -5.95 3.40
CA ARG A 15 12.85 -5.67 4.18
C ARG A 15 13.14 -4.17 4.29
N GLU A 16 12.45 -3.39 3.47
CA GLU A 16 12.50 -1.94 3.41
C GLU A 16 11.27 -1.36 4.12
N GLU A 17 11.48 -0.19 4.74
CA GLU A 17 10.47 0.53 5.51
C GLU A 17 9.45 1.21 4.57
N CYS A 18 8.52 0.47 3.96
CA CYS A 18 7.49 1.07 3.11
C CYS A 18 6.40 1.81 3.92
N GLY A 19 5.79 2.85 3.33
CA GLY A 19 4.62 3.55 3.89
C GLY A 19 3.32 3.19 3.17
N VAL A 20 2.21 3.07 3.91
CA VAL A 20 0.87 2.82 3.35
C VAL A 20 -0.10 3.87 3.87
N PHE A 21 -0.96 4.38 3.00
CA PHE A 21 -2.03 5.32 3.32
C PHE A 21 -3.34 4.87 2.65
N GLY A 22 -4.47 5.02 3.33
CA GLY A 22 -5.79 4.69 2.80
C GLY A 22 -6.87 5.65 3.30
N ILE A 23 -7.81 5.97 2.42
CA ILE A 23 -8.97 6.81 2.70
C ILE A 23 -10.20 6.23 2.01
N TYR A 24 -11.37 6.38 2.64
CA TYR A 24 -12.64 5.89 2.13
C TYR A 24 -13.75 6.92 2.35
N GLY A 25 -14.72 6.98 1.43
CA GLY A 25 -15.87 7.89 1.55
C GLY A 25 -15.54 9.37 1.30
N HIS A 26 -14.51 9.67 0.52
CA HIS A 26 -14.09 11.03 0.20
C HIS A 26 -14.10 11.24 -1.32
N GLU A 27 -14.72 12.33 -1.79
CA GLU A 27 -14.83 12.67 -3.22
C GLU A 27 -13.45 12.76 -3.88
N ASP A 28 -12.49 13.42 -3.22
CA ASP A 28 -11.11 13.58 -3.67
C ASP A 28 -10.13 12.53 -3.09
N ALA A 29 -10.55 11.26 -3.01
CA ALA A 29 -9.73 10.18 -2.43
C ALA A 29 -8.30 10.11 -3.01
N ALA A 30 -8.15 10.33 -4.33
CA ALA A 30 -6.84 10.31 -5.00
C ALA A 30 -5.91 11.41 -4.49
N ARG A 31 -6.43 12.64 -4.35
CA ARG A 31 -5.64 13.81 -3.95
C ARG A 31 -5.25 13.74 -2.48
N VAL A 32 -6.16 13.31 -1.63
CA VAL A 32 -5.86 13.11 -0.20
C VAL A 32 -4.84 12.00 -0.03
N THR A 33 -4.95 10.90 -0.79
CA THR A 33 -3.96 9.81 -0.78
C THR A 33 -2.58 10.29 -1.22
N PHE A 34 -2.49 11.15 -2.23
CA PHE A 34 -1.23 11.76 -2.64
C PHE A 34 -0.55 12.53 -1.49
N PHE A 35 -1.30 13.39 -0.80
CA PHE A 35 -0.73 14.15 0.33
C PHE A 35 -0.37 13.25 1.53
N GLY A 36 -1.15 12.20 1.77
CA GLY A 36 -0.85 11.19 2.79
C GLY A 36 0.46 10.46 2.50
N LEU A 37 0.68 10.03 1.26
CA LEU A 37 1.93 9.41 0.84
C LEU A 37 3.11 10.40 0.87
N PHE A 38 2.88 11.65 0.47
CA PHE A 38 3.91 12.70 0.55
C PHE A 38 4.39 12.95 1.98
N ALA A 39 3.48 12.95 2.97
CA ALA A 39 3.86 13.05 4.38
C ALA A 39 4.71 11.84 4.84
N LEU A 40 4.52 10.68 4.21
CA LEU A 40 5.24 9.43 4.48
C LEU A 40 6.49 9.24 3.60
N GLN A 41 6.87 10.19 2.76
CA GLN A 41 7.98 10.08 1.82
C GLN A 41 9.32 9.74 2.50
N HIS A 42 9.48 10.09 3.78
CA HIS A 42 10.67 9.72 4.57
C HIS A 42 10.82 8.21 4.81
N ARG A 43 9.78 7.41 4.54
CA ARG A 43 9.80 5.95 4.64
C ARG A 43 10.28 5.29 3.34
N GLY A 44 9.92 5.83 2.17
CA GLY A 44 10.37 5.31 0.88
C GLY A 44 10.52 6.41 -0.18
N GLN A 45 11.66 6.42 -0.87
CA GLN A 45 12.01 7.43 -1.88
C GLN A 45 12.06 6.86 -3.31
N GLU A 46 11.99 5.54 -3.45
CA GLU A 46 12.24 4.85 -4.72
C GLU A 46 11.04 4.88 -5.65
N SER A 47 9.84 4.69 -5.11
CA SER A 47 8.59 4.72 -5.85
C SER A 47 7.38 4.94 -4.93
N ALA A 48 6.26 5.33 -5.53
CA ALA A 48 4.95 5.41 -4.87
C ALA A 48 3.86 5.05 -5.88
N GLY A 49 2.76 4.47 -5.40
CA GLY A 49 1.60 4.09 -6.21
C GLY A 49 0.29 4.45 -5.52
N ILE A 50 -0.71 4.82 -6.31
CA ILE A 50 -2.06 5.15 -5.85
C ILE A 50 -3.06 4.37 -6.70
N VAL A 51 -4.00 3.69 -6.05
CA VAL A 51 -5.16 3.07 -6.69
C VAL A 51 -6.41 3.64 -6.02
N VAL A 52 -7.38 4.04 -6.83
CA VAL A 52 -8.67 4.54 -6.37
C VAL A 52 -9.79 3.88 -7.15
N SER A 53 -10.96 3.75 -6.53
CA SER A 53 -12.17 3.24 -7.16
C SER A 53 -13.34 4.14 -6.77
N ASP A 54 -14.22 4.38 -7.73
CA ASP A 54 -15.51 5.04 -7.52
C ASP A 54 -16.57 4.08 -6.97
N GLY A 55 -16.26 2.79 -6.87
CA GLY A 55 -17.19 1.73 -6.48
C GLY A 55 -18.29 1.46 -7.50
N CYS A 56 -18.27 2.13 -8.66
CA CYS A 56 -19.28 2.01 -9.72
C CYS A 56 -18.78 1.19 -10.91
N ASN A 57 -17.48 1.15 -11.18
CA ASN A 57 -16.88 0.31 -12.23
C ASN A 57 -15.65 -0.45 -11.73
N VAL A 58 -15.50 -1.70 -12.20
CA VAL A 58 -14.38 -2.61 -11.92
C VAL A 58 -13.62 -2.96 -13.18
#